data_AF-A0A182NUH1-F1
#
_entry.id   AF-A0A182NUH1-F1
#
_cell.length_a   1.000
_cell.length_b   1.000
_cell.length_c   1.000
_cell.angle_alpha   90.00
_cell.angle_beta   90.00
_cell.angle_gamma   90.00
#
_symmetry.space_group_name_H-M   'P 1'
#
loop_
_entity.id
_entity.type
_entity.pdbx_description
1 polymer ?
#
loop_
_entity_poly.entity_id
_entity_poly.type
_entity_poly.pdbx_seq_one_letter_code
_entity_poly.pdbx_strand_id
1 'polypeptide(L)'
;MLEGCRSHLETVKEEILALKTRCQNQHEDTLKLAGALDSLVQRMGTQEPKVSKLETDTHCLGMLISEYEVNFGRIEKHLKQHDVKLREFEWTYQRMDKDRDALRADVRSLTEQANYLSTVKADKVDVQTELNRRALGTDMQQRVPYDVFNEVGRDLTRTVTKLSDELHEVDENLKTVQYELMKGLGSKASAHDLSEMRKQLVGALSRWQKLEKDQKSAQVMTGDTSSAAVAANGEIAFITGSSKCLTCGIQTTLEGSHGSVPQPSKFVPTLKVKVRNAGGFHTKTAPPEKVFRTGSLGAVKKPPPQDVKRAEHCWKL
;
A
#
# COMPACT_ATOMS: atom_id res chain seq x y z
N MET A 1 88.29 95.39 89.96
CA MET A 1 88.68 94.13 89.27
C MET A 1 87.87 92.92 89.75
N LEU A 2 87.68 92.72 91.06
CA LEU A 2 86.94 91.55 91.59
C LEU A 2 85.46 91.46 91.17
N GLU A 3 84.75 92.60 91.08
CA GLU A 3 83.34 92.66 90.62
C GLU A 3 83.16 92.18 89.17
N GLY A 4 84.11 92.53 88.29
CA GLY A 4 84.10 92.13 86.87
C GLY A 4 84.32 90.64 86.68
N CYS A 5 85.20 90.03 87.49
CA CYS A 5 85.37 88.58 87.50
C CYS A 5 84.12 87.86 88.00
N ARG A 6 83.42 88.40 88.99
CA ARG A 6 82.14 87.84 89.49
C ARG A 6 81.04 87.90 88.45
N SER A 7 80.87 89.05 87.77
CA SER A 7 79.90 89.19 86.69
C SER A 7 80.18 88.23 85.54
N HIS A 8 81.46 88.07 85.16
CA HIS A 8 81.85 87.15 84.10
C HIS A 8 81.59 85.68 84.48
N LEU A 9 81.86 85.29 85.74
CA LEU A 9 81.56 83.95 86.24
C LEU A 9 80.05 83.63 86.25
N GLU A 10 79.20 84.60 86.57
CA GLU A 10 77.74 84.41 86.48
C GLU A 10 77.26 84.30 85.03
N THR A 11 77.78 85.10 84.09
CA THR A 11 77.47 84.95 82.66
C THR A 11 77.89 83.58 82.12
N VAL A 12 79.11 83.13 82.43
CA VAL A 12 79.60 81.80 82.02
C VAL A 12 78.71 80.70 82.62
N LYS A 13 78.24 80.86 83.85
CA LYS A 13 77.31 79.92 84.49
C LYS A 13 75.95 79.90 83.79
N GLU A 14 75.39 81.05 83.41
CA GLU A 14 74.15 81.14 82.63
C GLU A 14 74.31 80.49 81.25
N GLU A 15 75.42 80.72 80.55
CA GLU A 15 75.74 80.09 79.27
C GLU A 15 75.89 78.56 79.40
N ILE A 16 76.55 78.07 80.45
CA ILE A 16 76.66 76.64 80.74
C ILE A 16 75.28 76.03 81.00
N LEU A 17 74.41 76.71 81.75
CA LEU A 17 73.04 76.25 81.98
C LEU A 17 72.21 76.23 80.68
N ALA A 18 72.31 77.27 79.86
CA ALA A 18 71.64 77.34 78.56
C ALA A 18 72.14 76.26 77.60
N LEU A 19 73.44 75.98 77.59
CA LEU A 19 74.04 74.89 76.82
C LEU A 19 73.55 73.53 77.32
N LYS A 20 73.50 73.32 78.64
CA LYS A 20 72.96 72.08 79.24
C LYS A 20 71.52 71.84 78.83
N THR A 21 70.65 72.85 78.93
CA THR A 21 69.24 72.74 78.49
C THR A 21 69.16 72.43 77.00
N ARG A 22 69.98 73.07 76.17
CA ARG A 22 70.03 72.79 74.73
C ARG A 22 70.44 71.35 74.43
N CYS A 23 71.50 70.86 75.08
CA CYS A 23 71.96 69.47 74.93
C CYS A 23 70.89 68.47 75.40
N GLN A 24 70.17 68.77 76.47
CA GLN A 24 69.09 67.91 76.99
C GLN A 24 67.91 67.87 76.01
N ASN A 25 67.48 69.01 75.48
CA ASN A 25 66.43 69.08 74.47
C ASN A 25 66.83 68.34 73.18
N GLN A 26 68.08 68.53 72.71
CA GLN A 26 68.61 67.80 71.55
C GLN A 26 68.64 66.28 71.79
N HIS A 27 68.97 65.84 73.01
CA HIS A 27 68.93 64.43 73.37
C HIS A 27 67.50 63.88 73.34
N GLU A 28 66.53 64.59 73.90
CA GLU A 28 65.11 64.20 73.86
C GLU A 28 64.58 64.12 72.42
N ASP A 29 64.92 65.08 71.56
CA ASP A 29 64.52 65.06 70.15
C ASP A 29 65.19 63.90 69.39
N THR A 30 66.44 63.57 69.72
CA THR A 30 67.13 62.40 69.18
C THR A 30 66.43 61.10 69.60
N LEU A 31 65.98 60.99 70.85
CA LEU A 31 65.22 59.83 71.33
C LEU A 31 63.86 59.70 70.64
N LYS A 32 63.14 60.81 70.42
CA LYS A 32 61.87 60.80 69.65
C LYS A 32 62.11 60.35 68.22
N LEU A 33 63.18 60.83 67.58
CA LEU A 33 63.54 60.44 66.22
C LEU A 33 63.89 58.95 66.16
N ALA A 34 64.66 58.43 67.11
CA ALA A 34 64.97 57.01 67.21
C ALA A 34 63.69 56.16 67.36
N GLY A 35 62.77 56.54 68.26
CA GLY A 35 61.50 55.83 68.42
C GLY A 35 60.59 55.89 67.17
N ALA A 36 60.60 57.01 66.45
CA ALA A 36 59.89 57.14 65.17
C ALA A 36 60.52 56.26 64.08
N LEU A 37 61.86 56.14 64.05
CA LEU A 37 62.58 55.27 63.13
C LEU A 37 62.30 53.79 63.43
N ASP A 38 62.31 53.38 64.70
CA ASP A 38 61.96 52.02 65.11
C ASP A 38 60.52 51.67 64.70
N SER A 39 59.59 52.60 64.89
CA SER A 39 58.19 52.44 64.45
C SER A 39 58.09 52.31 62.92
N LEU A 40 58.91 53.04 62.16
CA LEU A 40 58.96 52.92 60.70
C LEU A 40 59.53 51.56 60.28
N VAL A 41 60.64 51.11 60.89
CA VAL A 41 61.25 49.81 60.62
C VAL A 41 60.26 48.69 60.93
N GLN A 42 59.55 48.75 62.05
CA GLN A 42 58.51 47.77 62.39
C GLN A 42 57.40 47.75 61.34
N ARG A 43 56.89 48.92 60.91
CA ARG A 43 55.88 48.99 59.84
C ARG A 43 56.40 48.40 58.53
N MET A 44 57.63 48.73 58.11
CA MET A 44 58.23 48.14 56.91
C MET A 44 58.35 46.63 57.01
N GLY A 45 58.80 46.11 58.16
CA GLY A 45 58.88 44.67 58.43
C GLY A 45 57.53 43.96 58.37
N THR A 46 56.41 44.64 58.67
CA THR A 46 55.07 44.07 58.49
C THR A 46 54.54 44.12 57.05
N GLN A 47 55.11 44.99 56.20
CA GLN A 47 54.68 45.15 54.80
C GLN A 47 55.49 44.27 53.85
N GLU A 48 56.78 44.07 54.10
CA GLU A 48 57.66 43.21 53.33
C GLU A 48 57.07 41.81 53.03
N PRO A 49 56.55 41.03 54.01
CA PRO A 49 55.96 39.72 53.71
C PRO A 49 54.68 39.81 52.86
N LYS A 50 53.93 40.92 52.95
CA LYS A 50 52.73 41.13 52.14
C LYS A 50 53.11 41.42 50.68
N VAL A 51 54.14 42.23 50.47
CA VAL A 51 54.67 42.51 49.13
C VAL A 51 55.23 41.23 48.52
N SER A 52 56.04 40.47 49.26
CA SER A 52 56.56 39.18 48.79
C SER A 52 55.44 38.20 48.43
N LYS A 53 54.37 38.13 49.25
CA LYS A 53 53.20 37.32 48.90
C LYS A 53 52.53 37.80 47.62
N LEU A 54 52.31 39.11 47.45
CA LEU A 54 51.72 39.66 46.23
C LEU A 54 52.56 39.37 44.98
N GLU A 55 53.89 39.39 45.09
CA GLU A 55 54.79 39.00 44.00
C GLU A 55 54.59 37.52 43.64
N THR A 56 54.52 36.63 44.64
CA THR A 56 54.27 35.21 44.40
C THR A 56 52.88 34.94 43.78
N ASP A 57 51.84 35.61 44.28
CA ASP A 57 50.48 35.48 43.76
C ASP A 57 50.41 35.99 42.30
N THR A 58 51.08 37.12 42.02
CA THR A 58 51.17 37.69 40.66
C THR A 58 51.91 36.75 39.72
N HIS A 59 52.99 36.11 40.18
CA HIS A 59 53.71 35.12 39.39
C HIS A 59 52.85 33.89 39.07
N CYS A 60 52.14 33.36 40.07
CA CYS A 60 51.20 32.24 39.89
C CYS A 60 50.08 32.57 38.89
N LEU A 61 49.51 33.79 38.97
CA LEU A 61 48.54 34.26 37.98
C LEU A 61 49.14 34.35 36.57
N GLY A 62 50.38 34.83 36.46
CA GLY A 62 51.10 34.85 35.17
C GLY A 62 51.27 33.46 34.55
N MET A 63 51.56 32.44 35.36
CA MET A 63 51.63 31.05 34.90
C MET A 63 50.27 30.53 34.41
N LEU A 64 49.19 30.80 35.16
CA LEU A 64 47.84 30.40 34.78
C LEU A 64 47.39 31.07 33.47
N ILE A 65 47.66 32.37 33.31
CA ILE A 65 47.37 33.10 32.07
C ILE A 65 48.11 32.45 30.90
N SER A 66 49.40 32.13 31.07
CA SER A 66 50.20 31.47 30.04
C SER A 66 49.63 30.09 29.66
N GLU A 67 49.15 29.32 30.63
CA GLU A 67 48.50 28.03 30.38
C GLU A 67 47.19 28.20 29.57
N TYR A 68 46.37 29.19 29.93
CA TYR A 68 45.16 29.51 29.18
C TYR A 68 45.45 29.95 27.76
N GLU A 69 46.48 30.79 27.52
CA GLU A 69 46.90 31.19 26.17
C GLU A 69 47.28 29.98 25.32
N VAL A 70 48.04 29.02 25.87
CA VAL A 70 48.38 27.77 25.17
C VAL A 70 47.12 26.96 24.85
N ASN A 71 46.19 26.85 25.80
CA ASN A 71 44.93 26.13 25.60
C ASN A 71 44.05 26.79 24.54
N PHE A 72 43.90 28.12 24.55
CA PHE A 72 43.18 28.86 23.51
C PHE A 72 43.84 28.70 22.14
N GLY A 73 45.17 28.71 22.07
CA GLY A 73 45.90 28.42 20.83
C GLY A 73 45.66 27.00 20.30
N ARG A 74 45.51 26.00 21.18
CA ARG A 74 45.12 24.64 20.77
C ARG A 74 43.69 24.60 20.23
N ILE A 75 42.75 25.25 20.92
CA ILE A 75 41.35 25.34 20.49
C ILE A 75 41.25 26.01 19.12
N GLU A 76 41.95 27.12 18.90
CA GLU A 76 41.98 27.82 17.62
C GLU A 76 42.49 26.91 16.48
N LYS A 77 43.57 26.16 16.73
CA LYS A 77 44.10 25.18 15.76
C LYS A 77 43.07 24.09 15.44
N HIS A 78 42.37 23.57 16.44
CA HIS A 78 41.32 22.58 16.22
C HIS A 78 40.16 23.16 15.40
N LEU A 79 39.70 24.38 15.70
CA LEU A 79 38.65 25.05 14.93
C LEU A 79 39.05 25.21 13.45
N LYS A 80 40.28 25.68 13.18
CA LYS A 80 40.80 25.78 11.80
C LYS A 80 40.82 24.44 11.07
N GLN A 81 41.16 23.34 11.76
CA GLN A 81 41.10 22.00 11.17
C GLN A 81 39.66 21.57 10.86
N HIS A 82 38.71 21.89 11.73
CA HIS A 82 37.29 21.62 11.49
C HIS A 82 36.76 22.42 10.29
N ASP A 83 37.17 23.68 10.12
CA ASP A 83 36.77 24.50 8.96
C ASP A 83 37.27 23.92 7.62
N VAL A 84 38.46 23.30 7.61
CA VAL A 84 38.95 22.59 6.41
C VAL A 84 38.09 21.35 6.13
N LYS A 85 37.81 20.53 7.14
CA LYS A 85 36.96 19.34 6.99
C LYS A 85 35.54 19.69 6.55
N LEU A 86 34.95 20.77 7.07
CA LEU A 86 33.64 21.24 6.64
C LEU A 86 33.61 21.61 5.15
N ARG A 87 34.66 22.27 4.65
CA ARG A 87 34.79 22.57 3.22
C ARG A 87 34.95 21.31 2.37
N GLU A 88 35.68 20.31 2.84
CA GLU A 88 35.80 19.01 2.15
C GLU A 88 34.44 18.27 2.09
N PHE A 89 33.67 18.29 3.17
CA PHE A 89 32.32 17.72 3.20
C PHE A 89 31.37 18.46 2.27
N GLU A 90 31.39 19.80 2.27
CA GLU A 90 30.56 20.61 1.38
C GLU A 90 30.86 20.28 -0.10
N TRP A 91 32.13 20.20 -0.46
CA TRP A 91 32.52 19.84 -1.83
C TRP A 91 32.08 18.42 -2.23
N THR A 92 32.18 17.47 -1.29
CA THR A 92 31.72 16.09 -1.50
C THR A 92 30.21 16.04 -1.70
N TYR A 93 29.45 16.78 -0.90
CA TYR A 93 28.01 16.90 -1.03
C TYR A 93 27.60 17.51 -2.37
N GLN A 94 28.27 18.58 -2.81
CA GLN A 94 28.02 19.19 -4.12
C GLN A 94 28.30 18.22 -5.28
N ARG A 95 29.31 17.35 -5.18
CA ARG A 95 29.53 16.29 -6.17
C ARG A 95 28.38 15.29 -6.17
N MET A 96 27.99 14.80 -5.00
CA MET A 96 26.89 13.84 -4.88
C MET A 96 25.57 14.39 -5.41
N ASP A 97 25.29 15.67 -5.20
CA ASP A 97 24.10 16.33 -5.74
C ASP A 97 24.10 16.35 -7.27
N LYS A 98 25.25 16.64 -7.89
CA LYS A 98 25.41 16.57 -9.35
C LYS A 98 25.20 15.15 -9.88
N ASP A 99 25.79 14.15 -9.20
CA ASP A 99 25.64 12.74 -9.58
C ASP A 99 24.19 12.27 -9.45
N ARG A 100 23.49 12.68 -8.37
CA ARG A 100 22.06 12.41 -8.18
C ARG A 100 21.23 13.03 -9.29
N ASP A 101 21.51 14.27 -9.68
CA ASP A 101 20.76 14.96 -10.72
C ASP A 101 21.01 14.37 -12.11
N ALA A 102 22.24 13.89 -12.38
CA ALA A 102 22.56 13.10 -13.55
C ALA A 102 21.78 11.78 -13.57
N LEU A 103 21.79 11.02 -12.46
CA LEU A 103 21.03 9.77 -12.34
C LEU A 103 19.52 9.99 -12.52
N ARG A 104 18.96 11.09 -12.00
CA ARG A 104 17.57 11.48 -12.24
C ARG A 104 17.28 11.82 -13.71
N ALA A 105 18.24 12.35 -14.45
CA ALA A 105 18.10 12.56 -15.88
C ALA A 105 18.10 11.22 -16.64
N ASP A 106 19.00 10.30 -16.28
CA ASP A 106 19.09 8.97 -16.88
C ASP A 106 17.82 8.16 -16.64
N VAL A 107 17.28 8.16 -15.42
CA VAL A 107 16.01 7.49 -15.10
C VAL A 107 14.86 8.05 -15.92
N ARG A 108 14.79 9.37 -16.13
CA ARG A 108 13.77 9.99 -17.00
C ARG A 108 13.92 9.52 -18.44
N SER A 109 15.14 9.54 -18.98
CA SER A 109 15.45 9.04 -20.33
C SER A 109 15.07 7.57 -20.51
N LEU A 110 15.43 6.69 -19.56
CA LEU A 110 15.06 5.27 -19.59
C LEU A 110 13.55 5.07 -19.50
N THR A 111 12.86 5.88 -18.71
CA THR A 111 11.39 5.86 -18.61
C THR A 111 10.75 6.25 -19.95
N GLU A 112 11.27 7.28 -20.61
CA GLU A 112 10.82 7.69 -21.95
C GLU A 112 11.07 6.60 -22.99
N GLN A 113 12.25 5.96 -22.99
CA GLN A 113 12.55 4.83 -23.88
C GLN A 113 11.64 3.62 -23.61
N ALA A 114 11.38 3.29 -22.34
CA ALA A 114 10.47 2.21 -21.98
C ALA A 114 9.04 2.48 -22.44
N ASN A 115 8.57 3.73 -22.29
CA ASN A 115 7.26 4.14 -22.78
C ASN A 115 7.18 4.04 -24.31
N TYR A 116 8.21 4.49 -25.04
CA TYR A 116 8.29 4.34 -26.50
C TYR A 116 8.29 2.87 -26.94
N LEU A 117 9.05 2.01 -26.28
CA LEU A 117 9.04 0.57 -26.58
C LEU A 117 7.67 -0.06 -26.28
N SER A 118 6.98 0.40 -25.23
CA SER A 118 5.63 -0.07 -24.91
C SER A 118 4.63 0.31 -26.01
N THR A 119 4.70 1.53 -26.56
CA THR A 119 3.83 1.94 -27.67
C THR A 119 4.14 1.16 -28.94
N VAL A 120 5.42 1.04 -29.31
CA VAL A 120 5.82 0.27 -30.51
C VAL A 120 5.46 -1.22 -30.38
N LYS A 121 5.57 -1.80 -29.17
CA LYS A 121 5.15 -3.18 -28.93
C LYS A 121 3.63 -3.35 -29.07
N ALA A 122 2.84 -2.37 -28.63
CA ALA A 122 1.39 -2.38 -28.84
C ALA A 122 1.07 -2.35 -30.35
N ASP A 123 1.69 -1.43 -31.10
CA ASP A 123 1.51 -1.33 -32.55
C ASP A 123 1.87 -2.64 -33.28
N LYS A 124 2.98 -3.28 -32.88
CA LYS A 124 3.38 -4.58 -33.46
C LYS A 124 2.35 -5.67 -33.18
N VAL A 125 1.79 -5.73 -31.96
CA VAL A 125 0.74 -6.69 -31.63
C VAL A 125 -0.51 -6.43 -32.47
N ASP A 126 -0.91 -5.19 -32.63
CA ASP A 126 -2.07 -4.81 -33.44
C ASP A 126 -1.89 -5.20 -34.91
N VAL A 127 -0.74 -4.87 -35.51
CA VAL A 127 -0.40 -5.27 -36.89
C VAL A 127 -0.39 -6.81 -37.03
N GLN A 128 0.18 -7.52 -36.08
CA GLN A 128 0.21 -8.99 -36.11
C GLN A 128 -1.20 -9.59 -36.02
N THR A 129 -2.07 -9.04 -35.16
CA THR A 129 -3.46 -9.52 -35.03
C THR A 129 -4.26 -9.30 -36.31
N GLU A 130 -4.10 -8.14 -36.99
CA GLU A 130 -4.79 -7.88 -38.25
C GLU A 130 -4.25 -8.75 -39.40
N LEU A 131 -2.94 -9.01 -39.45
CA LEU A 131 -2.36 -9.96 -40.40
C LEU A 131 -2.90 -11.38 -40.19
N ASN A 132 -2.98 -11.86 -38.95
CA ASN A 132 -3.56 -13.16 -38.62
C ASN A 132 -5.05 -13.22 -39.02
N ARG A 133 -5.81 -12.14 -38.80
CA ARG A 133 -7.23 -12.05 -39.19
C ARG A 133 -7.40 -12.12 -40.71
N ARG A 134 -6.56 -11.41 -41.47
CA ARG A 134 -6.55 -11.48 -42.94
C ARG A 134 -6.16 -12.86 -43.45
N ALA A 135 -5.14 -13.48 -42.85
CA ALA A 135 -4.72 -14.84 -43.19
C ALA A 135 -5.85 -15.85 -42.97
N LEU A 136 -6.55 -15.76 -41.84
CA LEU A 136 -7.73 -16.57 -41.56
C LEU A 136 -8.84 -16.32 -42.59
N GLY A 137 -9.11 -15.05 -42.94
CA GLY A 137 -10.09 -14.71 -43.98
C GLY A 137 -9.75 -15.34 -45.33
N THR A 138 -8.47 -15.28 -45.75
CA THR A 138 -8.02 -15.94 -46.97
C THR A 138 -8.10 -17.47 -46.90
N ASP A 139 -7.74 -18.09 -45.77
CA ASP A 139 -7.87 -19.55 -45.60
C ASP A 139 -9.34 -19.99 -45.61
N MET A 140 -10.23 -19.24 -44.96
CA MET A 140 -11.67 -19.49 -45.02
C MET A 140 -12.18 -19.38 -46.47
N GLN A 141 -11.76 -18.35 -47.21
CA GLN A 141 -12.18 -18.16 -48.60
C GLN A 141 -11.63 -19.23 -49.56
N GLN A 142 -10.46 -19.81 -49.25
CA GLN A 142 -9.92 -20.96 -49.99
C GLN A 142 -10.69 -22.25 -49.70
N ARG A 143 -11.10 -22.48 -48.44
CA ARG A 143 -11.77 -23.73 -48.04
C ARG A 143 -13.26 -23.74 -48.37
N VAL A 144 -13.94 -22.61 -48.18
CA VAL A 144 -15.34 -22.43 -48.52
C VAL A 144 -15.50 -21.01 -49.06
N PRO A 145 -15.52 -20.83 -50.39
CA PRO A 145 -15.78 -19.52 -50.99
C PRO A 145 -17.08 -18.95 -50.42
N TYR A 146 -17.04 -17.66 -50.05
CA TYR A 146 -18.14 -17.01 -49.33
C TYR A 146 -19.49 -17.11 -50.07
N ASP A 147 -19.42 -17.13 -51.40
CA ASP A 147 -20.59 -17.30 -52.27
C ASP A 147 -21.22 -18.69 -52.12
N VAL A 148 -20.41 -19.74 -52.04
CA VAL A 148 -20.85 -21.14 -51.85
C VAL A 148 -21.44 -21.32 -50.45
N PHE A 149 -20.84 -20.73 -49.42
CA PHE A 149 -21.42 -20.77 -48.07
C PHE A 149 -22.79 -20.08 -48.01
N ASN A 150 -22.92 -18.90 -48.63
CA ASN A 150 -24.19 -18.17 -48.67
C ASN A 150 -25.25 -18.86 -49.52
N GLU A 151 -24.84 -19.57 -50.57
CA GLU A 151 -25.75 -20.36 -51.40
C GLU A 151 -26.26 -21.58 -50.63
N VAL A 152 -25.38 -22.33 -49.96
CA VAL A 152 -25.78 -23.43 -49.07
C VAL A 152 -26.64 -22.94 -47.91
N GLY A 153 -26.34 -21.77 -47.32
CA GLY A 153 -27.16 -21.16 -46.28
C GLY A 153 -28.55 -20.76 -46.81
N ARG A 154 -28.63 -20.23 -48.02
CA ARG A 154 -29.91 -19.91 -48.69
C ARG A 154 -30.70 -21.17 -49.04
N ASP A 155 -30.04 -22.21 -49.55
CA ASP A 155 -30.67 -23.49 -49.86
C ASP A 155 -31.17 -24.21 -48.63
N LEU A 156 -30.39 -24.23 -47.55
CA LEU A 156 -30.82 -24.75 -46.26
C LEU A 156 -32.01 -23.96 -45.71
N THR A 157 -32.00 -22.64 -45.85
CA THR A 157 -33.15 -21.81 -45.43
C THR A 157 -34.40 -22.20 -46.23
N ARG A 158 -34.29 -22.33 -47.56
CA ARG A 158 -35.40 -22.76 -48.43
C ARG A 158 -35.91 -24.16 -48.08
N THR A 159 -35.02 -25.12 -47.82
CA THR A 159 -35.44 -26.49 -47.46
C THR A 159 -36.12 -26.53 -46.10
N VAL A 160 -35.61 -25.77 -45.12
CA VAL A 160 -36.26 -25.64 -43.80
C VAL A 160 -37.65 -24.99 -43.94
N THR A 161 -37.79 -23.94 -44.77
CA THR A 161 -39.12 -23.33 -45.03
C THR A 161 -40.05 -24.35 -45.67
N LYS A 162 -39.61 -25.05 -46.73
CA LYS A 162 -40.40 -26.06 -47.42
C LYS A 162 -40.86 -27.19 -46.49
N LEU A 163 -39.96 -27.73 -45.67
CA LEU A 163 -40.31 -28.76 -44.69
C LEU A 163 -41.29 -28.24 -43.62
N SER A 164 -41.19 -26.96 -43.25
CA SER A 164 -42.13 -26.34 -42.32
C SER A 164 -43.53 -26.24 -42.94
N ASP A 165 -43.62 -25.88 -44.23
CA ASP A 165 -44.89 -25.83 -44.97
C ASP A 165 -45.50 -27.23 -45.13
N GLU A 166 -44.70 -28.24 -45.51
CA GLU A 166 -45.13 -29.64 -45.62
C GLU A 166 -45.63 -30.19 -44.26
N LEU A 167 -44.93 -29.86 -43.17
CA LEU A 167 -45.35 -30.25 -41.82
C LEU A 167 -46.70 -29.60 -41.46
N HIS A 168 -46.89 -28.33 -41.83
CA HIS A 168 -48.15 -27.63 -41.60
C HIS A 168 -49.30 -28.24 -42.42
N GLU A 169 -49.05 -28.62 -43.68
CA GLU A 169 -50.03 -29.32 -44.52
C GLU A 169 -50.42 -30.69 -43.94
N VAL A 170 -49.45 -31.47 -43.46
CA VAL A 170 -49.72 -32.76 -42.79
C VAL A 170 -50.53 -32.56 -41.50
N ASP A 171 -50.25 -31.53 -40.72
CA ASP A 171 -51.00 -31.20 -39.50
C ASP A 171 -52.46 -30.84 -39.82
N GLU A 172 -52.71 -30.01 -40.85
CA GLU A 172 -54.06 -29.69 -41.30
C GLU A 172 -54.79 -30.91 -41.88
N ASN A 173 -54.10 -31.77 -42.63
CA ASN A 173 -54.65 -33.04 -43.12
C ASN A 173 -55.01 -33.99 -41.95
N LEU A 174 -54.20 -34.06 -40.90
CA LEU A 174 -54.50 -34.83 -39.70
C LEU A 174 -55.73 -34.27 -38.97
N LYS A 175 -55.84 -32.95 -38.82
CA LYS A 175 -57.03 -32.31 -38.23
C LYS A 175 -58.30 -32.59 -39.03
N THR A 176 -58.24 -32.55 -40.36
CA THR A 176 -59.39 -32.86 -41.21
C THR A 176 -59.79 -34.34 -41.10
N VAL A 177 -58.82 -35.27 -41.19
CA VAL A 177 -59.08 -36.71 -40.98
C VAL A 177 -59.65 -36.99 -39.59
N GLN A 178 -59.12 -36.35 -38.55
CA GLN A 178 -59.64 -36.46 -37.19
C GLN A 178 -61.09 -35.94 -37.11
N TYR A 179 -61.39 -34.81 -37.73
CA TYR A 179 -62.74 -34.27 -37.82
C TYR A 179 -63.69 -35.22 -38.54
N GLU A 180 -63.29 -35.77 -39.70
CA GLU A 180 -64.09 -36.74 -40.46
C GLU A 180 -64.29 -38.05 -39.70
N LEU A 181 -63.29 -38.57 -39.01
CA LEU A 181 -63.40 -39.75 -38.14
C LEU A 181 -64.39 -39.50 -36.99
N MET A 182 -64.28 -38.36 -36.30
CA MET A 182 -65.22 -38.00 -35.23
C MET A 182 -66.64 -37.83 -35.76
N LYS A 183 -66.82 -37.17 -36.90
CA LYS A 183 -68.11 -37.01 -37.58
C LYS A 183 -68.67 -38.36 -38.05
N GLY A 184 -67.82 -39.22 -38.60
CA GLY A 184 -68.14 -40.57 -39.06
C GLY A 184 -68.58 -41.48 -37.91
N LEU A 185 -67.85 -41.48 -36.80
CA LEU A 185 -68.21 -42.17 -35.56
C LEU A 185 -69.55 -41.66 -34.99
N GLY A 186 -69.78 -40.35 -35.02
CA GLY A 186 -71.07 -39.76 -34.64
C GLY A 186 -72.24 -40.16 -35.55
N SER A 187 -71.98 -40.46 -36.82
CA SER A 187 -73.02 -40.81 -37.81
C SER A 187 -73.27 -42.32 -37.99
N LYS A 188 -72.30 -43.19 -37.68
CA LYS A 188 -72.37 -44.65 -37.85
C LYS A 188 -72.65 -45.43 -36.57
N ALA A 189 -72.45 -44.83 -35.40
CA ALA A 189 -73.01 -45.39 -34.18
C ALA A 189 -74.48 -44.99 -34.10
N SER A 190 -75.40 -45.82 -34.62
CA SER A 190 -76.79 -45.64 -34.25
C SER A 190 -76.85 -45.74 -32.72
N ALA A 191 -77.50 -44.78 -32.05
CA ALA A 191 -77.68 -44.84 -30.60
C ALA A 191 -78.33 -46.18 -30.16
N HIS A 192 -78.99 -46.86 -31.10
CA HIS A 192 -79.54 -48.19 -30.98
C HIS A 192 -78.46 -49.29 -30.90
N ASP A 193 -77.44 -49.30 -31.76
CA ASP A 193 -76.38 -50.33 -31.76
C ASP A 193 -75.49 -50.27 -30.51
N LEU A 194 -75.20 -49.07 -30.00
CA LEU A 194 -74.49 -48.91 -28.73
C LEU A 194 -75.35 -49.38 -27.54
N SER A 195 -76.67 -49.23 -27.62
CA SER A 195 -77.63 -49.76 -26.65
C SER A 195 -77.75 -51.28 -26.73
N GLU A 196 -77.83 -51.83 -27.95
CA GLU A 196 -77.94 -53.26 -28.25
C GLU A 196 -76.69 -54.00 -27.80
N MET A 197 -75.51 -53.48 -28.13
CA MET A 197 -74.23 -54.02 -27.65
C MET A 197 -74.12 -53.95 -26.12
N ARG A 198 -74.55 -52.86 -25.48
CA ARG A 198 -74.59 -52.79 -24.01
C ARG A 198 -75.53 -53.85 -23.41
N LYS A 199 -76.71 -54.07 -23.99
CA LYS A 199 -77.63 -55.14 -23.55
C LYS A 199 -77.05 -56.53 -23.76
N GLN A 200 -76.44 -56.80 -24.92
CA GLN A 200 -75.80 -58.08 -25.21
C GLN A 200 -74.61 -58.35 -24.29
N LEU A 201 -73.82 -57.33 -23.94
CA LEU A 201 -72.70 -57.46 -23.01
C LEU A 201 -73.19 -57.79 -21.59
N VAL A 202 -74.25 -57.12 -21.12
CA VAL A 202 -74.86 -57.41 -19.81
C VAL A 202 -75.44 -58.84 -19.79
N GLY A 203 -76.11 -59.26 -20.87
CA GLY A 203 -76.61 -60.63 -21.00
C GLY A 203 -75.48 -61.67 -21.04
N ALA A 204 -74.37 -61.39 -21.72
CA ALA A 204 -73.20 -62.26 -21.76
C ALA A 204 -72.51 -62.37 -20.40
N LEU A 205 -72.32 -61.26 -19.69
CA LEU A 205 -71.76 -61.25 -18.33
C LEU A 205 -72.61 -62.04 -17.34
N SER A 206 -73.94 -61.94 -17.44
CA SER A 206 -74.88 -62.68 -16.60
C SER A 206 -74.77 -64.20 -16.81
N ARG A 207 -74.65 -64.63 -18.08
CA ARG A 207 -74.44 -66.05 -18.43
C ARG A 207 -73.09 -66.56 -17.96
N TRP A 208 -72.05 -65.74 -18.08
CA TRP A 208 -70.70 -66.09 -17.64
C TRP A 208 -70.63 -66.24 -16.11
N GLN A 209 -71.24 -65.34 -15.34
CA GLN A 209 -71.33 -65.47 -13.88
C GLN A 209 -72.13 -66.69 -13.41
N LYS A 210 -73.14 -67.13 -14.18
CA LYS A 210 -73.89 -68.35 -13.87
C LYS A 210 -73.03 -69.59 -14.08
N LEU A 211 -72.32 -69.66 -15.21
CA LEU A 211 -71.35 -70.74 -15.49
C LEU A 211 -70.20 -70.75 -14.48
N GLU A 212 -69.71 -69.58 -14.06
CA GLU A 212 -68.66 -69.49 -13.03
C GLU A 212 -69.13 -70.02 -11.66
N LYS A 213 -70.41 -69.78 -11.29
CA LYS A 213 -71.00 -70.35 -10.06
C LYS A 213 -71.23 -71.87 -10.18
N ASP A 214 -71.69 -72.35 -11.33
CA ASP A 214 -71.91 -73.78 -11.58
C ASP A 214 -70.58 -74.56 -11.71
N GLN A 215 -69.50 -73.91 -12.15
CA GLN A 215 -68.16 -74.48 -12.20
C GLN A 215 -67.49 -74.52 -10.82
N LYS A 216 -67.71 -73.51 -9.98
CA LYS A 216 -67.21 -73.48 -8.59
C LYS A 216 -67.91 -74.49 -7.66
N SER A 217 -69.11 -74.97 -8.01
CA SER A 217 -69.79 -76.05 -7.27
C SER A 217 -69.40 -77.46 -7.76
N ALA A 218 -68.80 -77.60 -8.95
CA ALA A 218 -68.32 -78.88 -9.51
C ALA A 218 -66.81 -79.12 -9.30
N GLN A 219 -66.01 -78.10 -9.00
CA GLN A 219 -64.56 -78.17 -8.83
C GLN A 219 -64.14 -78.40 -7.36
N VAL A 220 -64.73 -79.42 -6.72
CA VAL A 220 -64.26 -80.07 -5.48
C VAL A 220 -63.50 -81.39 -5.78
N MET A 221 -63.39 -81.79 -7.05
CA MET A 221 -62.63 -82.95 -7.47
C MET A 221 -61.72 -82.57 -8.64
N THR A 222 -60.51 -83.12 -8.63
CA THR A 222 -59.46 -83.07 -9.67
C THR A 222 -58.67 -81.77 -9.80
N GLY A 223 -57.40 -81.87 -9.38
CA GLY A 223 -56.37 -80.84 -9.44
C GLY A 223 -55.61 -80.78 -10.77
N ASP A 224 -54.59 -79.92 -10.74
CA ASP A 224 -53.38 -79.90 -11.58
C ASP A 224 -53.57 -79.61 -13.08
N THR A 225 -52.77 -78.83 -13.81
CA THR A 225 -51.48 -78.17 -13.56
C THR A 225 -51.18 -77.17 -14.71
N SER A 226 -50.46 -76.09 -14.35
CA SER A 226 -49.27 -75.48 -15.00
C SER A 226 -49.14 -75.20 -16.52
N SER A 227 -48.85 -73.92 -16.83
CA SER A 227 -47.62 -73.43 -17.52
C SER A 227 -47.68 -71.89 -17.61
N ALA A 228 -46.79 -71.09 -16.99
CA ALA A 228 -45.36 -70.81 -17.29
C ALA A 228 -45.18 -70.19 -18.70
N ALA A 229 -44.46 -69.10 -18.98
CA ALA A 229 -43.58 -68.15 -18.29
C ALA A 229 -43.53 -66.89 -19.24
N VAL A 230 -42.94 -65.72 -19.01
CA VAL A 230 -41.65 -65.30 -18.45
C VAL A 230 -41.77 -63.81 -18.13
N ALA A 231 -41.42 -63.41 -16.91
CA ALA A 231 -41.11 -62.04 -16.54
C ALA A 231 -39.59 -61.88 -16.55
N ALA A 232 -39.08 -60.83 -17.18
CA ALA A 232 -37.68 -60.43 -17.09
C ALA A 232 -37.59 -59.00 -16.57
N ASN A 233 -37.01 -58.89 -15.39
CA ASN A 233 -36.65 -57.68 -14.66
C ASN A 233 -35.58 -56.87 -15.40
N GLY A 234 -35.67 -55.55 -15.30
CA GLY A 234 -34.60 -54.61 -15.64
C GLY A 234 -34.85 -53.29 -14.93
N GLU A 235 -34.36 -53.18 -13.70
CA GLU A 235 -34.46 -52.00 -12.82
C GLU A 235 -33.85 -50.74 -13.45
N ILE A 236 -34.62 -49.65 -13.37
CA ILE A 236 -34.21 -48.30 -13.74
C ILE A 236 -33.32 -47.74 -12.62
N ALA A 237 -32.01 -47.82 -12.80
CA ALA A 237 -31.06 -47.09 -11.98
C ALA A 237 -30.96 -45.63 -12.46
N PHE A 238 -31.58 -44.72 -11.73
CA PHE A 238 -31.38 -43.27 -11.85
C PHE A 238 -29.93 -42.91 -11.53
N ILE A 239 -29.14 -42.57 -12.55
CA ILE A 239 -27.82 -41.93 -12.37
C ILE A 239 -28.00 -40.42 -12.48
N THR A 240 -28.30 -39.76 -11.36
CA THR A 240 -28.08 -38.31 -11.21
C THR A 240 -26.60 -38.05 -10.93
N GLY A 241 -25.78 -38.08 -11.99
CA GLY A 241 -24.37 -37.71 -11.93
C GLY A 241 -24.19 -36.21 -12.16
N SER A 242 -23.91 -35.45 -11.10
CA SER A 242 -23.48 -34.05 -11.23
C SER A 242 -22.01 -34.01 -11.68
N SER A 243 -21.75 -33.63 -12.93
CA SER A 243 -20.39 -33.38 -13.41
C SER A 243 -19.97 -31.94 -13.08
N LYS A 244 -18.90 -31.78 -12.30
CA LYS A 244 -18.26 -30.48 -12.06
C LYS A 244 -17.16 -30.28 -13.11
N CYS A 245 -17.09 -29.08 -13.69
CA CYS A 245 -15.95 -28.71 -14.53
C CYS A 245 -14.67 -28.66 -13.66
N LEU A 246 -13.71 -29.54 -13.92
CA LEU A 246 -12.48 -29.65 -13.14
C LEU A 246 -11.51 -28.45 -13.33
N THR A 247 -11.81 -27.50 -14.22
CA THR A 247 -10.95 -26.33 -14.49
C THR A 247 -11.46 -25.05 -13.85
N CYS A 248 -12.77 -24.91 -13.58
CA CYS A 248 -13.32 -23.70 -12.95
C CYS A 248 -14.23 -23.96 -11.75
N GLY A 249 -14.57 -25.22 -11.44
CA GLY A 249 -15.34 -25.59 -10.25
C GLY A 249 -16.81 -25.14 -10.25
N ILE A 250 -17.30 -24.55 -11.33
CA ILE A 250 -18.69 -24.08 -11.44
C ILE A 250 -19.60 -25.26 -11.75
N GLN A 251 -20.67 -25.38 -10.97
CA GLN A 251 -21.70 -26.40 -11.11
C GLN A 251 -22.91 -25.77 -11.80
N THR A 252 -23.18 -26.16 -13.04
CA THR A 252 -24.36 -25.69 -13.80
C THR A 252 -25.46 -26.72 -13.71
N THR A 253 -26.55 -26.41 -13.01
CA THR A 253 -27.81 -27.14 -13.08
C THR A 253 -28.62 -26.60 -14.24
N LEU A 254 -28.93 -27.45 -15.21
CA LEU A 254 -29.85 -27.15 -16.29
C LEU A 254 -31.28 -27.34 -15.76
N GLU A 255 -31.93 -26.25 -15.35
CA GLU A 255 -33.37 -26.24 -15.08
C GLU A 255 -34.09 -25.41 -16.14
N GLY A 256 -34.96 -26.08 -16.90
CA GLY A 256 -35.92 -25.47 -17.81
C GLY A 256 -37.14 -24.93 -17.05
N SER A 257 -37.65 -23.80 -17.52
CA SER A 257 -38.80 -23.05 -17.03
C SER A 257 -40.07 -23.88 -16.84
N HIS A 258 -40.78 -23.72 -15.71
CA HIS A 258 -42.22 -23.41 -15.63
C HIS A 258 -42.67 -23.10 -14.18
N GLY A 259 -43.33 -21.96 -13.97
CA GLY A 259 -44.52 -21.81 -13.11
C GLY A 259 -44.39 -21.53 -11.59
N SER A 260 -44.70 -20.27 -11.22
CA SER A 260 -45.40 -19.79 -10.00
C SER A 260 -44.70 -19.73 -8.62
N VAL A 261 -44.73 -18.52 -8.07
CA VAL A 261 -44.46 -18.05 -6.68
C VAL A 261 -45.73 -18.29 -5.84
N PRO A 262 -45.71 -18.68 -4.53
CA PRO A 262 -45.11 -17.86 -3.46
C PRO A 262 -44.38 -18.54 -2.28
N GLN A 263 -43.51 -17.72 -1.67
CA GLN A 263 -42.86 -17.78 -0.35
C GLN A 263 -43.84 -18.03 0.84
N PRO A 264 -43.39 -18.06 2.12
CA PRO A 264 -42.11 -18.46 2.74
C PRO A 264 -42.31 -19.31 4.02
N SER A 265 -41.28 -19.97 4.57
CA SER A 265 -41.05 -20.01 6.04
C SER A 265 -39.81 -20.80 6.46
N LYS A 266 -39.28 -20.32 7.59
CA LYS A 266 -38.10 -20.71 8.34
C LYS A 266 -38.11 -22.17 8.78
N PHE A 267 -36.98 -22.86 8.74
CA PHE A 267 -36.57 -23.78 9.81
C PHE A 267 -35.03 -23.91 9.87
N VAL A 268 -34.50 -23.50 11.01
CA VAL A 268 -33.20 -23.91 11.61
C VAL A 268 -33.64 -24.84 12.75
N PRO A 269 -33.01 -26.01 13.05
CA PRO A 269 -31.75 -25.98 13.78
C PRO A 269 -30.76 -27.18 13.69
N THR A 270 -29.49 -26.81 13.96
CA THR A 270 -28.47 -27.50 14.79
C THR A 270 -27.95 -28.89 14.41
N LEU A 271 -26.62 -28.99 14.25
CA LEU A 271 -25.77 -29.67 15.24
C LEU A 271 -24.27 -29.37 15.06
N LYS A 272 -23.59 -29.50 16.19
CA LYS A 272 -22.28 -28.95 16.57
C LYS A 272 -21.13 -29.77 16.01
N VAL A 273 -20.06 -29.11 15.52
CA VAL A 273 -18.68 -29.61 15.68
C VAL A 273 -17.74 -28.42 15.94
N LYS A 274 -17.03 -28.51 17.07
CA LYS A 274 -15.92 -27.63 17.48
C LYS A 274 -14.70 -27.88 16.59
N VAL A 275 -13.92 -26.83 16.31
CA VAL A 275 -12.43 -26.73 16.36
C VAL A 275 -12.07 -25.43 15.60
N ARG A 276 -11.85 -24.33 16.31
CA ARG A 276 -10.55 -23.76 16.73
C ARG A 276 -9.71 -23.18 15.56
N ASN A 277 -9.68 -21.85 15.58
CA ASN A 277 -8.55 -20.94 15.40
C ASN A 277 -8.45 -20.12 14.09
N ALA A 278 -8.51 -18.81 14.35
CA ALA A 278 -7.99 -17.64 13.63
C ALA A 278 -8.49 -17.45 12.18
N GLY A 279 -9.38 -16.52 11.87
CA GLY A 279 -9.45 -15.15 12.38
C GLY A 279 -8.97 -14.20 11.28
N GLY A 280 -9.87 -13.85 10.36
CA GLY A 280 -9.73 -12.61 9.58
C GLY A 280 -10.02 -11.39 10.45
N PHE A 281 -9.75 -10.19 9.96
CA PHE A 281 -10.76 -9.33 9.33
C PHE A 281 -10.13 -7.96 8.94
N HIS A 282 -10.20 -7.63 7.65
CA HIS A 282 -10.59 -6.35 7.03
C HIS A 282 -10.10 -5.00 7.61
N THR A 283 -9.65 -4.12 6.71
CA THR A 283 -10.38 -2.85 6.43
C THR A 283 -10.02 -2.27 5.07
N LYS A 284 -11.07 -1.74 4.42
CA LYS A 284 -11.11 -1.09 3.11
C LYS A 284 -10.45 0.29 3.17
N THR A 285 -9.75 0.73 2.12
CA THR A 285 -9.58 2.17 1.79
C THR A 285 -9.55 2.36 0.26
N ALA A 286 -10.07 3.51 -0.16
CA ALA A 286 -10.61 3.88 -1.47
C ALA A 286 -9.56 4.12 -2.59
N PRO A 287 -9.97 4.20 -3.88
CA PRO A 287 -9.09 4.53 -5.01
C PRO A 287 -8.74 6.04 -5.04
N PRO A 288 -7.57 6.44 -5.59
CA PRO A 288 -7.15 7.84 -5.60
C PRO A 288 -7.93 8.68 -6.62
N GLU A 289 -8.41 9.81 -6.13
CA GLU A 289 -9.10 10.89 -6.82
C GLU A 289 -8.14 11.60 -7.80
N LYS A 290 -8.55 11.73 -9.07
CA LYS A 290 -7.82 12.48 -10.09
C LYS A 290 -8.10 13.97 -9.91
N VAL A 291 -7.11 14.73 -9.44
CA VAL A 291 -7.17 16.20 -9.47
C VAL A 291 -6.32 16.69 -10.64
N PHE A 292 -7.00 17.16 -11.68
CA PHE A 292 -6.43 18.04 -12.69
C PHE A 292 -6.36 19.46 -12.10
N ARG A 293 -5.19 20.09 -12.17
CA ARG A 293 -5.10 21.56 -12.20
C ARG A 293 -4.14 22.01 -13.30
N THR A 294 -4.70 22.87 -14.14
CA THR A 294 -4.17 23.60 -15.28
C THR A 294 -3.56 24.94 -14.86
N GLY A 295 -2.40 25.29 -15.43
CA GLY A 295 -1.85 26.66 -15.61
C GLY A 295 -1.44 27.45 -14.35
N SER A 296 -0.52 28.42 -14.36
CA SER A 296 0.33 29.01 -15.41
C SER A 296 1.29 30.02 -14.75
N LEU A 297 2.46 30.20 -15.37
CA LEU A 297 3.26 31.44 -15.50
C LEU A 297 3.97 32.08 -14.28
N GLY A 298 5.31 32.11 -14.39
CA GLY A 298 6.04 33.39 -14.43
C GLY A 298 6.68 33.89 -13.13
N ALA A 299 7.95 33.56 -12.91
CA ALA A 299 8.84 34.40 -12.12
C ALA A 299 10.19 34.58 -12.84
N VAL A 300 10.44 35.83 -13.19
CA VAL A 300 11.55 36.38 -13.96
C VAL A 300 12.88 36.22 -13.22
N LYS A 301 13.90 35.65 -13.88
CA LYS A 301 15.30 35.72 -13.44
C LYS A 301 15.83 37.13 -13.67
N LYS A 302 16.26 37.81 -12.60
CA LYS A 302 17.13 38.99 -12.69
C LYS A 302 18.53 38.58 -13.17
N PRO A 303 19.16 39.31 -14.11
CA PRO A 303 20.58 39.13 -14.41
C PRO A 303 21.47 39.85 -13.37
N PRO A 304 22.68 39.34 -13.08
CA PRO A 304 23.66 40.01 -12.23
C PRO A 304 24.36 41.16 -12.99
N PRO A 305 24.84 42.20 -12.31
CA PRO A 305 25.60 43.27 -12.96
C PRO A 305 27.00 42.78 -13.34
N GLN A 306 27.35 42.99 -14.61
CA GLN A 306 28.72 43.03 -15.08
C GLN A 306 29.33 44.37 -14.64
N ASP A 307 30.40 44.32 -13.85
CA ASP A 307 31.39 45.39 -13.85
C ASP A 307 32.81 44.84 -13.62
N VAL A 308 33.50 44.72 -14.75
CA VAL A 308 34.88 45.11 -15.04
C VAL A 308 35.80 45.37 -13.82
N LYS A 309 36.78 44.49 -13.61
CA LYS A 309 38.22 44.85 -13.56
C LYS A 309 39.09 43.58 -13.55
N ARG A 310 39.67 43.29 -14.71
CA ARG A 310 40.75 42.33 -14.92
C ARG A 310 42.02 42.95 -14.32
N ALA A 311 42.59 42.34 -13.28
CA ALA A 311 43.97 42.62 -12.89
C ALA A 311 44.85 41.55 -13.54
N GLU A 312 45.54 41.96 -14.60
CA GLU A 312 46.67 41.23 -15.17
C GLU A 312 47.80 41.23 -14.13
N HIS A 313 48.04 40.09 -13.48
CA HIS A 313 49.33 39.87 -12.82
C HIS A 313 50.19 38.95 -13.70
N CYS A 314 51.07 39.66 -14.40
CA CYS A 314 52.26 39.24 -15.09
C CYS A 314 53.10 38.33 -14.20
N TRP A 315 53.34 37.10 -14.66
CA TRP A 315 54.44 36.28 -14.18
C TRP A 315 55.76 36.90 -14.67
N LYS A 316 56.62 37.30 -13.74
CA LYS A 316 58.06 37.41 -13.96
C LYS A 316 58.77 36.61 -12.88
N LEU A 317 59.72 35.80 -13.37
CA LEU A 317 60.81 35.06 -12.72
C LEU A 317 60.92 35.15 -11.20
#